data_AF-A0A928BBA5-F1
#
_entry.id   AF-A0A928BBA5-F1
#
_cell.length_a   1.000
_cell.length_b   1.000
_cell.length_c   1.000
_cell.angle_alpha   90.00
_cell.angle_beta   90.00
_cell.angle_gamma   90.00
#
_symmetry.space_group_name_H-M   'P 1'
#
loop_
_entity.id
_entity.type
_entity.pdbx_description
1 polymer ?
#
loop_
_entity_poly.entity_id
_entity_poly.type
_entity_poly.pdbx_seq_one_letter_code
_entity_poly.pdbx_strand_id
1 'polypeptide(L)'
;MDAIQILDNAIAEINSVRNISPCQGRDAIRKGEEVKTIARRVLIQIGSSKQELDNLNRISFGDDFVCRQIASDSGIGTMITSITQTYQNGLQTVINLLKQERDLRAEQLETKRQNQSLKYSKIAIAVAMISLIVSVLVALFK
;
A
#
# COMPACT_ATOMS: atom_id res chain seq x y z
N MET A 1 -11.87 2.49 10.66
CA MET A 1 -11.41 1.40 9.79
C MET A 1 -9.90 1.35 9.86
N ASP A 2 -9.30 0.15 9.92
CA ASP A 2 -7.85 -0.04 9.93
C ASP A 2 -7.26 0.34 8.56
N ALA A 3 -6.16 1.10 8.56
CA ALA A 3 -5.47 1.51 7.33
C ALA A 3 -5.01 0.31 6.50
N ILE A 4 -4.62 -0.79 7.15
CA ILE A 4 -4.24 -2.05 6.49
C ILE A 4 -5.45 -2.64 5.75
N GLN A 5 -6.62 -2.67 6.40
CA GLN A 5 -7.83 -3.21 5.78
C GLN A 5 -8.34 -2.35 4.60
N ILE A 6 -8.18 -1.03 4.70
CA ILE A 6 -8.48 -0.11 3.59
C ILE A 6 -7.58 -0.40 2.38
N LEU A 7 -6.29 -0.64 2.61
CA LEU A 7 -5.33 -1.01 1.56
C LEU A 7 -5.60 -2.39 0.97
N ASP A 8 -5.90 -3.39 1.80
CA ASP A 8 -6.22 -4.75 1.34
C ASP A 8 -7.47 -4.77 0.45
N ASN A 9 -8.51 -4.02 0.82
CA ASN A 9 -9.72 -3.87 0.00
C ASN A 9 -9.41 -3.20 -1.34
N ALA A 10 -8.58 -2.15 -1.34
CA ALA A 10 -8.18 -1.45 -2.56
C ALA A 10 -7.38 -2.35 -3.51
N ILE A 11 -6.45 -3.16 -2.97
CA ILE A 11 -5.68 -4.13 -3.75
C ILE A 11 -6.61 -5.18 -4.35
N ALA A 12 -7.60 -5.68 -3.59
CA ALA A 12 -8.58 -6.63 -4.09
C ALA A 12 -9.44 -6.01 -5.22
N GLU A 13 -9.91 -4.77 -5.04
CA GLU A 13 -10.67 -4.03 -6.05
C GLU A 13 -9.86 -3.86 -7.33
N ILE A 14 -8.61 -3.40 -7.25
CA ILE A 14 -7.72 -3.23 -8.40
C ILE A 14 -7.44 -4.56 -9.10
N ASN A 15 -7.23 -5.65 -8.35
CA ASN A 15 -7.06 -6.98 -8.93
C ASN A 15 -8.30 -7.48 -9.67
N SER A 16 -9.51 -7.06 -9.28
CA SER A 16 -10.74 -7.41 -9.99
C SER A 16 -10.83 -6.75 -11.37
N VAL A 17 -10.23 -5.56 -11.54
CA VAL A 17 -10.18 -4.81 -12.81
C VAL A 17 -9.16 -5.43 -13.79
N ARG A 18 -8.19 -6.21 -13.30
CA ARG A 18 -7.12 -6.86 -14.08
C ARG A 18 -7.62 -7.74 -15.23
N ASN A 19 -8.78 -8.38 -15.05
CA ASN A 19 -9.29 -9.39 -15.99
C ASN A 19 -10.06 -8.79 -17.19
N ILE A 20 -10.18 -7.46 -17.26
CA ILE A 20 -10.82 -6.80 -18.41
C ILE A 20 -9.78 -6.71 -19.52
N SER A 21 -9.97 -7.49 -20.59
CA SER A 21 -9.09 -7.45 -21.76
C SER A 21 -9.13 -6.04 -22.39
N PRO A 22 -8.01 -5.29 -22.41
CA PRO A 22 -7.97 -3.99 -23.05
C PRO A 22 -7.83 -4.18 -24.56
N CYS A 23 -8.91 -4.60 -25.22
CA CYS A 23 -8.91 -4.80 -26.69
C CYS A 23 -8.77 -3.48 -27.48
N GLN A 24 -8.73 -2.32 -26.81
CA GLN A 24 -8.62 -1.00 -27.43
C GLN A 24 -7.73 -0.10 -26.55
N GLY A 25 -6.71 0.54 -27.12
CA GLY A 25 -5.78 1.38 -26.37
C GLY A 25 -6.44 2.49 -25.53
N ARG A 26 -7.56 3.05 -26.02
CA ARG A 26 -8.37 4.03 -25.25
C ARG A 26 -9.02 3.42 -24.00
N ASP A 27 -9.40 2.14 -24.04
CA ASP A 27 -9.91 1.44 -22.86
C ASP A 27 -8.80 1.16 -21.84
N ALA A 28 -7.58 0.86 -22.29
CA ALA A 28 -6.43 0.67 -21.40
C ALA A 28 -6.11 1.93 -20.58
N ILE A 29 -6.06 3.09 -21.23
CA ILE A 29 -5.78 4.38 -20.56
C ILE A 29 -6.91 4.71 -19.57
N ARG A 30 -8.16 4.64 -20.02
CA ARG A 30 -9.33 4.92 -19.16
C ARG A 30 -9.35 3.99 -17.94
N LYS A 31 -9.12 2.69 -18.13
CA LYS A 31 -9.04 1.71 -17.04
C LYS A 31 -7.83 1.95 -16.13
N GLY A 32 -6.71 2.40 -16.67
CA GLY A 32 -5.54 2.81 -15.89
C GLY A 32 -5.84 4.00 -14.98
N GLU A 33 -6.57 5.00 -15.49
CA GLU A 33 -6.98 6.15 -14.69
C GLU A 33 -8.06 5.79 -13.65
N GLU A 34 -8.95 4.83 -13.93
CA GLU A 34 -9.85 4.24 -12.91
C GLU A 34 -9.02 3.61 -11.76
N VAL A 35 -7.99 2.83 -12.08
CA VAL A 35 -7.07 2.23 -11.10
C VAL A 35 -6.34 3.31 -10.28
N LYS A 36 -5.80 4.35 -10.93
CA LYS A 36 -5.16 5.48 -10.24
C LYS A 36 -6.13 6.23 -9.34
N THR A 37 -7.38 6.37 -9.74
CA THR A 37 -8.42 7.02 -8.93
C THR A 37 -8.70 6.24 -7.66
N ILE A 38 -8.82 4.90 -7.74
CA ILE A 38 -8.99 4.02 -6.58
C ILE A 38 -7.80 4.16 -5.63
N ALA A 39 -6.57 3.99 -6.16
CA ALA A 39 -5.35 4.08 -5.38
C ALA A 39 -5.18 5.46 -4.71
N ARG A 40 -5.40 6.55 -5.45
CA ARG A 40 -5.31 7.92 -4.94
C ARG A 40 -6.26 8.16 -3.78
N ARG A 41 -7.53 7.75 -3.92
CA ARG A 41 -8.55 7.91 -2.88
C ARG A 41 -8.10 7.25 -1.59
N VAL A 42 -7.60 6.03 -1.68
CA VAL A 42 -7.17 5.19 -0.56
C VAL A 42 -5.93 5.78 0.10
N LEU A 43 -4.90 6.17 -0.67
CA LEU A 43 -3.69 6.81 -0.15
C LEU A 43 -4.00 8.12 0.60
N ILE A 44 -4.92 8.95 0.07
CA ILE A 44 -5.36 10.16 0.77
C ILE A 44 -6.09 9.80 2.06
N GLN A 45 -7.00 8.82 2.01
CA GLN A 45 -7.82 8.40 3.15
C GLN A 45 -6.98 7.90 4.33
N ILE A 46 -5.87 7.20 4.07
CA ILE A 46 -4.97 6.70 5.12
C ILE A 46 -3.88 7.69 5.52
N GLY A 47 -3.83 8.87 4.89
CA GLY A 47 -2.83 9.89 5.15
C GLY A 47 -1.43 9.47 4.70
N SER A 48 -1.29 8.93 3.49
CA SER A 48 0.02 8.66 2.87
C SER A 48 0.76 9.96 2.53
N SER A 49 2.07 9.84 2.37
CA SER A 49 2.93 10.99 2.11
C SER A 49 2.66 11.62 0.72
N LYS A 50 3.04 12.89 0.55
CA LYS A 50 3.01 13.55 -0.76
C LYS A 50 3.87 12.80 -1.79
N GLN A 51 5.00 12.24 -1.36
CA GLN A 51 5.88 11.45 -2.21
C GLN A 51 5.16 10.24 -2.79
N GLU A 52 4.33 9.54 -2.01
CA GLU A 52 3.59 8.39 -2.55
C GLU A 52 2.47 8.79 -3.51
N LEU A 53 1.82 9.93 -3.26
CA LEU A 53 0.88 10.49 -4.22
C LEU A 53 1.58 10.89 -5.52
N ASP A 54 2.80 11.41 -5.45
CA ASP A 54 3.62 11.76 -6.62
C ASP A 54 4.11 10.50 -7.35
N ASN A 55 4.50 9.45 -6.63
CA ASN A 55 4.87 8.15 -7.20
C ASN A 55 3.69 7.56 -7.98
N LEU A 56 2.47 7.59 -7.41
CA LEU A 56 1.25 7.16 -8.11
C LEU A 56 0.99 7.95 -9.40
N ASN A 57 1.25 9.27 -9.39
CA ASN A 57 1.01 10.12 -10.56
C ASN A 57 1.96 9.87 -11.72
N ARG A 58 3.17 9.40 -11.42
CA ARG A 58 4.19 9.05 -12.42
C ARG A 58 3.91 7.72 -13.11
N ILE A 59 3.01 6.90 -12.58
CA ILE A 59 2.61 5.65 -13.21
C ILE A 59 1.81 5.97 -14.47
N SER A 60 2.38 5.58 -15.62
CA SER A 60 1.75 5.70 -16.92
C SER A 60 1.11 4.38 -17.32
N PHE A 61 -0.09 4.46 -17.89
CA PHE A 61 -0.81 3.35 -18.52
C PHE A 61 -0.75 3.43 -20.06
N GLY A 62 0.16 4.26 -20.59
CA GLY A 62 0.40 4.46 -22.01
C GLY A 62 0.13 5.91 -22.45
N ASP A 63 0.91 6.40 -23.41
CA ASP A 63 0.62 7.65 -24.12
C ASP A 63 -0.33 7.37 -25.30
N ASP A 64 -1.29 8.26 -25.53
CA ASP A 64 -2.14 8.28 -26.75
C ASP A 64 -1.31 8.20 -28.05
N PHE A 65 -0.04 8.56 -27.98
CA PHE A 65 0.94 8.54 -29.07
C PHE A 65 1.38 7.13 -29.48
N VAL A 66 1.54 6.21 -28.51
CA VAL A 66 1.98 4.82 -28.74
C VAL A 66 0.96 4.04 -29.58
N CYS A 67 -0.33 4.36 -29.43
CA CYS A 67 -1.39 3.72 -30.21
C CYS A 67 -1.41 4.13 -31.69
N ARG A 68 -0.96 5.35 -32.02
CA ARG A 68 -0.98 5.83 -33.42
C ARG A 68 0.30 5.49 -34.17
N GLN A 69 1.46 5.53 -33.50
CA GLN A 69 2.76 5.33 -34.14
C GLN A 69 3.05 3.85 -34.46
N ILE A 70 2.62 2.92 -33.61
CA ILE A 70 2.91 1.48 -33.78
C ILE A 70 2.00 0.84 -34.84
N ALA A 71 0.82 1.41 -35.04
CA ALA A 71 -0.14 0.99 -36.07
C ALA A 71 0.40 1.15 -37.51
N SER A 72 1.33 2.10 -37.75
CA SER A 72 1.94 2.27 -39.07
C SER A 72 3.09 1.29 -39.35
N ASP A 73 3.79 0.83 -38.30
CA ASP A 73 5.13 0.23 -38.48
C ASP A 73 5.23 -1.27 -38.14
N SER A 74 4.28 -1.87 -37.39
CA SER A 74 4.49 -3.22 -36.82
C SER A 74 3.29 -4.17 -36.78
N GLY A 75 2.17 -3.83 -37.44
CA GLY A 75 1.00 -4.69 -37.56
C GLY A 75 0.14 -4.77 -36.29
N ILE A 76 -1.16 -5.00 -36.45
CA ILE A 76 -2.17 -4.86 -35.37
C ILE A 76 -1.89 -5.75 -34.15
N GLY A 77 -1.31 -6.95 -34.33
CA GLY A 77 -1.06 -7.90 -33.25
C GLY A 77 0.03 -7.48 -32.25
N THR A 78 1.09 -6.82 -32.72
CA THR A 78 2.18 -6.32 -31.85
C THR A 78 1.71 -5.13 -31.03
N MET A 79 0.88 -4.27 -31.61
CA MET A 79 0.23 -3.14 -30.95
C MET A 79 -0.63 -3.56 -29.75
N ILE A 80 -1.52 -4.55 -29.93
CA ILE A 80 -2.38 -5.06 -28.86
C ILE A 80 -1.53 -5.65 -27.71
N THR A 81 -0.45 -6.36 -28.05
CA THR A 81 0.46 -6.96 -27.06
C THR A 81 1.17 -5.89 -26.23
N SER A 82 1.73 -4.86 -26.87
CA SER A 82 2.44 -3.77 -26.19
C SER A 82 1.53 -2.92 -25.28
N ILE A 83 0.30 -2.65 -25.72
CA ILE A 83 -0.71 -1.95 -24.92
C ILE A 83 -1.07 -2.79 -23.69
N THR A 84 -1.31 -4.08 -23.89
CA THR A 84 -1.62 -5.01 -22.80
C THR A 84 -0.49 -5.08 -21.78
N GLN A 85 0.76 -5.18 -22.23
CA GLN A 85 1.93 -5.18 -21.36
C GLN A 85 2.09 -3.88 -20.58
N THR A 86 1.92 -2.73 -21.25
CA THR A 86 1.99 -1.41 -20.59
C THR A 86 0.94 -1.29 -19.50
N TYR A 87 -0.30 -1.69 -19.79
CA TYR A 87 -1.38 -1.70 -18.82
C TYR A 87 -1.08 -2.64 -17.63
N GLN A 88 -0.63 -3.86 -17.90
CA GLN A 88 -0.27 -4.83 -16.86
C GLN A 88 0.88 -4.34 -15.98
N ASN A 89 1.89 -3.71 -16.56
CA ASN A 89 3.01 -3.12 -15.83
C ASN A 89 2.52 -1.99 -14.94
N GLY A 90 1.74 -1.04 -15.46
CA GLY A 90 1.16 0.05 -14.67
C GLY A 90 0.30 -0.47 -13.51
N LEU A 91 -0.53 -1.49 -13.76
CA LEU A 91 -1.36 -2.14 -12.75
C LEU A 91 -0.49 -2.73 -11.63
N GLN A 92 0.56 -3.47 -12.00
CA GLN A 92 1.48 -4.08 -11.05
C GLN A 92 2.22 -3.03 -10.22
N THR A 93 2.64 -1.91 -10.84
CA THR A 93 3.29 -0.81 -10.12
C THR A 93 2.35 -0.18 -9.10
N VAL A 94 1.08 0.05 -9.44
CA VAL A 94 0.09 0.56 -8.47
C VAL A 94 -0.10 -0.42 -7.31
N ILE A 95 -0.26 -1.71 -7.60
CA ILE A 95 -0.42 -2.74 -6.57
C ILE A 95 0.81 -2.77 -5.64
N ASN A 96 2.01 -2.71 -6.21
CA ASN A 96 3.25 -2.71 -5.42
C ASN A 96 3.35 -1.49 -4.50
N LEU A 97 2.96 -0.31 -4.98
CA LEU A 97 2.92 0.92 -4.17
C LEU A 97 1.96 0.76 -2.98
N LEU A 98 0.74 0.24 -3.22
CA LEU A 98 -0.22 0.00 -2.14
C LEU A 98 0.27 -1.06 -1.14
N LYS A 99 0.95 -2.11 -1.62
CA LYS A 99 1.57 -3.13 -0.75
C LYS A 99 2.71 -2.56 0.09
N GLN A 100 3.56 -1.73 -0.50
CA GLN A 100 4.64 -1.07 0.23
C GLN A 100 4.08 -0.19 1.36
N GLU A 101 3.04 0.60 1.08
CA GLU A 101 2.38 1.41 2.10
C GLU A 101 1.74 0.52 3.19
N ARG A 102 1.11 -0.59 2.80
CA ARG A 102 0.53 -1.57 3.73
C ARG A 102 1.59 -2.14 4.67
N ASP A 103 2.71 -2.57 4.13
CA ASP A 103 3.80 -3.19 4.90
C ASP A 103 4.43 -2.17 5.86
N LEU A 104 4.60 -0.92 5.43
CA LEU A 104 5.03 0.20 6.29
C LEU A 104 4.07 0.39 7.48
N ARG A 105 2.75 0.33 7.25
CA ARG A 105 1.76 0.45 8.33
C ARG A 105 1.79 -0.75 9.28
N ALA A 106 2.00 -1.96 8.76
CA ALA A 106 2.15 -3.16 9.57
C ALA A 106 3.37 -3.07 10.50
N GLU A 107 4.52 -2.65 9.98
CA GLU A 107 5.76 -2.46 10.77
C GLU A 107 5.59 -1.40 11.87
N GLN A 108 4.94 -0.27 11.56
CA GLN A 108 4.63 0.77 12.54
C GLN A 108 3.72 0.24 13.67
N LEU A 109 2.78 -0.63 13.33
CA LEU A 109 1.86 -1.22 14.29
C LEU A 109 2.58 -2.21 15.22
N GLU A 110 3.49 -3.01 14.66
CA GLU A 110 4.33 -3.93 15.44
C GLU A 110 5.26 -3.18 16.39
N THR A 111 5.94 -2.13 15.90
CA THR A 111 6.83 -1.29 16.73
C THR A 111 6.06 -0.62 17.86
N LYS A 112 4.83 -0.15 17.62
CA LYS A 112 3.96 0.38 18.67
C LYS A 112 3.63 -0.67 19.73
N ARG A 113 3.30 -1.90 19.32
CA ARG A 113 3.01 -3.01 20.25
C ARG A 113 4.23 -3.40 21.09
N GLN A 114 5.40 -3.50 20.47
CA GLN A 114 6.66 -3.78 21.17
C GLN A 114 6.98 -2.70 22.20
N ASN A 115 6.87 -1.42 21.82
CA ASN A 115 7.10 -0.30 22.73
C ASN A 115 6.11 -0.25 23.90
N GLN A 116 4.84 -0.60 23.67
CA GLN A 116 3.85 -0.74 24.73
C GLN A 116 4.21 -1.88 25.68
N SER A 117 4.55 -3.07 25.15
CA SER A 117 5.00 -4.22 25.95
C SER A 117 6.20 -3.88 26.82
N LEU A 118 7.20 -3.19 26.26
CA LEU A 118 8.37 -2.72 27.01
C LEU A 118 8.00 -1.73 28.12
N LYS A 119 7.06 -0.80 27.87
CA LYS A 119 6.56 0.11 28.91
C LYS A 119 5.86 -0.63 30.04
N TYR A 120 4.99 -1.58 29.73
CA TYR A 120 4.30 -2.39 30.75
C TYR A 120 5.28 -3.25 31.54
N SER A 121 6.28 -3.84 30.90
CA SER A 121 7.34 -4.59 31.58
C SER A 121 8.13 -3.74 32.57
N LYS A 122 8.54 -2.52 32.18
CA LYS A 122 9.22 -1.58 33.08
C LYS A 122 8.38 -1.22 34.31
N ILE A 123 7.07 -0.98 34.12
CA ILE A 123 6.15 -0.69 35.23
C ILE A 123 6.02 -1.89 36.15
N ALA A 124 5.85 -3.10 35.61
CA ALA A 124 5.73 -4.32 36.40
C ALA A 124 6.98 -4.58 37.26
N ILE A 125 8.18 -4.37 36.70
CA ILE A 125 9.45 -4.50 37.43
C ILE A 125 9.53 -3.46 38.56
N ALA A 126 9.15 -2.21 38.30
CA ALA A 126 9.15 -1.16 39.33
C ALA A 126 8.21 -1.49 40.50
N VAL A 127 7.00 -1.98 40.19
CA VAL A 127 6.03 -2.41 41.20
C VAL A 127 6.57 -3.60 42.02
N ALA A 128 7.18 -4.59 41.37
CA ALA A 128 7.77 -5.73 42.05
C ALA A 128 8.90 -5.31 43.00
N MET A 129 9.78 -4.39 42.58
CA MET A 129 10.84 -3.84 43.43
C MET A 129 10.27 -3.09 44.64
N ILE A 130 9.26 -2.24 44.44
CA ILE A 130 8.62 -1.51 45.55
C ILE A 130 7.99 -2.50 46.53
N SER A 131 7.29 -3.53 46.05
CA SER A 131 6.69 -4.57 46.88
C SER A 131 7.74 -5.33 47.71
N LEU A 132 8.90 -5.61 47.14
CA LEU A 132 10.04 -6.22 47.84
C LEU A 132 10.57 -5.31 48.94
N ILE A 133 10.80 -4.02 48.63
CA ILE A 133 11.30 -3.04 49.62
C ILE A 133 10.33 -2.91 50.79
N VAL A 134 9.04 -2.77 50.51
CA VAL A 134 8.00 -2.69 51.55
C VAL A 134 7.97 -3.95 52.41
N SER A 135 8.09 -5.13 51.79
CA SER A 135 8.11 -6.41 52.53
C SER A 135 9.31 -6.53 53.47
N VAL A 136 10.49 -6.10 53.02
CA VAL A 136 11.70 -6.08 53.86
C VAL A 136 11.57 -5.07 55.00
N LEU A 137 11.05 -3.88 54.75
CA LEU A 137 10.81 -2.88 55.79
C LEU A 137 9.84 -3.42 56.86
N VAL A 138 8.71 -4.01 56.45
CA VAL A 138 7.74 -4.61 57.38
C VAL A 138 8.37 -5.73 58.21
N ALA A 139 9.29 -6.51 57.65
CA ALA A 139 10.00 -7.56 58.39
C ALA A 139 11.02 -7.00 59.40
N LEU A 140 11.60 -5.82 59.16
CA LEU A 140 12.56 -5.16 60.06
C LEU A 140 11.89 -4.42 61.22
N PHE A 141 10.61 -4.07 61.11
CA PHE A 141 9.84 -3.38 62.16
C PHE A 141 8.94 -4.33 62.98
N LYS A 142 9.18 -5.64 62.91
CA LYS A 142 8.60 -6.67 63.79
C LYS A 142 9.63 -7.14 64.82
#